data_AF-A0A2A6RP73-F1
#
_entry.id   AF-A0A2A6RP73-F1
#
_cell.length_a   1.000
_cell.length_b   1.000
_cell.length_c   1.000
_cell.angle_alpha   90.00
_cell.angle_beta   90.00
_cell.angle_gamma   90.00
#
_symmetry.space_group_name_H-M   'P 1'
#
loop_
_entity.id
_entity.type
_entity.pdbx_description
1 polymer ?
#
loop_
_entity_poly.entity_id
_entity_poly.type
_entity_poly.pdbx_seq_one_letter_code
_entity_poly.pdbx_strand_id
1 'polypeptide(L)'
;MEILFELQGFLIGLIGWAASVLMIQNSERLTVNDKRAMAVCMWVFWMMPGIGTLALQGVLTMSTAALYVGITTLALGALVLLGAVGPRTRP
;
A
#
# COMPACT_ATOMS: atom_id res chain seq x y z
N MET A 1 -18.12 -17.50 -9.44
CA MET A 1 -17.97 -17.51 -7.97
C MET A 1 -16.51 -17.71 -7.56
N GLU A 2 -15.73 -18.50 -8.31
CA GLU A 2 -14.28 -18.74 -8.08
C GLU A 2 -13.42 -17.46 -8.09
N ILE A 3 -13.65 -16.53 -9.03
CA ILE A 3 -12.90 -15.26 -9.12
C ILE A 3 -12.98 -14.43 -7.82
N LEU A 4 -14.09 -14.48 -7.08
CA LEU A 4 -14.23 -13.74 -5.82
C LEU A 4 -13.40 -14.37 -4.69
N PHE A 5 -13.22 -15.70 -4.70
CA PHE A 5 -12.36 -16.39 -3.74
C PHE A 5 -10.87 -16.18 -4.03
N GLU A 6 -10.52 -16.08 -5.31
CA GLU A 6 -9.15 -15.75 -5.72
C GLU A 6 -8.78 -14.31 -5.30
N LEU A 7 -9.70 -13.36 -5.51
CA LEU A 7 -9.45 -11.96 -5.16
C LEU A 7 -9.59 -11.64 -3.67
N GLN A 8 -10.10 -12.57 -2.86
CA GLN A 8 -10.39 -12.32 -1.44
C GLN A 8 -9.16 -11.85 -0.67
N GLY A 9 -8.00 -12.49 -0.85
CA GLY A 9 -6.77 -12.09 -0.17
C GLY A 9 -6.31 -10.69 -0.56
N PHE A 10 -6.44 -10.34 -1.85
CA PHE A 10 -6.13 -9.00 -2.35
C PHE A 10 -7.07 -7.94 -1.74
N LEU A 11 -8.37 -8.21 -1.68
CA LEU A 11 -9.36 -7.32 -1.08
C LEU A 11 -9.11 -7.13 0.43
N ILE A 12 -8.77 -8.20 1.16
CA ILE A 12 -8.40 -8.11 2.58
C ILE A 12 -7.16 -7.22 2.75
N GLY A 13 -6.14 -7.39 1.89
CA GLY A 13 -4.96 -6.52 1.88
C GLY A 13 -5.33 -5.05 1.65
N LEU A 14 -6.20 -4.77 0.69
CA LEU A 14 -6.64 -3.40 0.39
C LEU A 14 -7.41 -2.77 1.55
N ILE A 15 -8.31 -3.53 2.18
CA ILE A 15 -9.07 -3.07 3.35
C ILE A 15 -8.13 -2.81 4.52
N GLY A 16 -7.20 -3.71 4.80
CA GLY A 16 -6.21 -3.56 5.87
C GLY A 16 -5.32 -2.33 5.67
N TRP A 17 -4.86 -2.10 4.45
CA TRP A 17 -4.13 -0.89 4.10
C TRP A 17 -4.96 0.37 4.31
N ALA A 18 -6.19 0.41 3.77
CA ALA A 18 -7.08 1.57 3.90
C ALA A 18 -7.40 1.90 5.37
N ALA A 19 -7.71 0.88 6.18
CA ALA A 19 -7.96 1.05 7.60
C ALA A 19 -6.73 1.61 8.34
N SER A 20 -5.53 1.10 8.02
CA SER A 20 -4.28 1.60 8.59
C SER A 20 -4.05 3.08 8.23
N VAL A 21 -4.29 3.45 6.97
CA VAL A 21 -4.16 4.84 6.50
C VAL A 21 -5.15 5.77 7.21
N LEU A 22 -6.41 5.37 7.35
CA LEU A 22 -7.42 6.16 8.08
C LEU A 22 -7.02 6.39 9.54
N MET A 23 -6.49 5.36 10.19
CA MET A 23 -5.97 5.49 11.56
C MET A 23 -4.79 6.47 11.63
N ILE A 24 -3.85 6.39 10.68
CA ILE A 24 -2.67 7.28 10.61
C ILE A 24 -3.08 8.73 10.32
N GLN A 25 -4.08 8.96 9.47
CA GLN A 25 -4.53 10.30 9.10
C GLN A 25 -5.01 11.11 10.32
N ASN A 26 -5.62 10.45 11.29
CA ASN A 26 -6.13 11.07 12.52
C ASN A 26 -5.05 11.35 13.58
N SER A 27 -3.80 10.96 13.36
CA SER A 27 -2.72 11.22 14.33
C SER A 27 -2.33 12.69 14.36
N GLU A 28 -2.39 13.32 15.53
CA GLU A 28 -1.91 14.71 15.75
C GLU A 28 -0.39 14.78 15.92
N ARG A 29 0.26 13.64 16.22
CA ARG A 29 1.70 13.58 16.52
C ARG A 29 2.58 13.48 15.28
N LEU A 30 2.00 13.17 14.12
CA LEU A 30 2.73 12.90 12.89
C LEU A 30 2.60 14.08 11.93
N THR A 31 3.70 14.45 11.30
CA THR A 31 3.65 15.43 10.21
C THR A 31 2.93 14.83 8.99
N VAL A 32 2.49 15.68 8.07
CA VAL A 32 1.87 15.23 6.81
C VAL A 32 2.79 14.29 6.03
N ASN A 33 4.09 14.55 6.04
CA ASN A 33 5.07 13.69 5.37
C ASN A 33 5.23 12.34 6.09
N ASP A 34 5.23 12.33 7.43
CA ASP A 34 5.30 11.06 8.19
C ASP A 34 4.05 10.21 7.93
N LYS A 35 2.86 10.82 7.92
CA LYS A 35 1.61 10.13 7.60
C LYS A 35 1.66 9.48 6.21
N ARG A 36 2.14 10.24 5.22
CA ARG A 36 2.31 9.78 3.84
C ARG A 36 3.34 8.65 3.74
N ALA A 37 4.50 8.78 4.40
CA ALA A 37 5.52 7.74 4.43
C ALA A 37 4.98 6.45 5.07
N MET A 38 4.27 6.56 6.18
CA MET A 38 3.63 5.41 6.83
C MET A 38 2.57 4.75 5.93
N ALA A 39 1.82 5.50 5.12
CA ALA A 39 0.88 4.93 4.16
C ALA A 39 1.59 4.04 3.11
N VAL A 40 2.79 4.43 2.67
CA VAL A 40 3.62 3.61 1.76
C VAL A 40 4.15 2.36 2.47
N CYS A 41 4.63 2.49 3.71
CA CYS A 41 5.07 1.33 4.48
C CYS A 41 3.93 0.32 4.71
N MET A 42 2.74 0.81 5.02
CA MET A 42 1.55 -0.03 5.19
C MET A 42 1.11 -0.68 3.89
N TRP A 43 1.32 -0.04 2.73
CA TRP A 43 1.02 -0.64 1.43
C TRP A 43 1.81 -1.93 1.24
N VAL A 44 3.13 -1.88 1.49
CA VAL A 44 4.01 -3.05 1.41
C VAL A 44 3.57 -4.15 2.37
N PHE A 45 3.30 -3.78 3.64
CA PHE A 45 2.91 -4.72 4.69
C PHE A 45 1.64 -5.52 4.33
N TRP A 46 0.65 -4.86 3.72
CA TRP A 46 -0.63 -5.48 3.38
C TRP A 46 -0.67 -6.12 1.99
N MET A 47 0.04 -5.55 1.00
CA MET A 47 0.05 -6.09 -0.36
C MET A 47 0.96 -7.31 -0.53
N MET A 48 1.98 -7.48 0.32
CA MET A 48 2.77 -8.71 0.36
C MET A 48 1.88 -9.96 0.55
N PRO A 49 1.09 -10.08 1.64
CA PRO A 49 0.17 -11.19 1.79
C PRO A 49 -1.00 -11.12 0.80
N GLY A 50 -1.55 -9.93 0.53
CA GLY A 50 -2.74 -9.80 -0.32
C GLY A 50 -2.53 -10.23 -1.77
N ILE A 51 -1.38 -9.92 -2.37
CA ILE A 51 -1.03 -10.38 -3.72
C ILE A 51 -0.36 -11.76 -3.67
N GLY A 52 0.32 -12.06 -2.56
CA GLY A 52 0.85 -13.39 -2.29
C GLY A 52 -0.21 -14.49 -2.38
N THR A 53 -1.46 -14.23 -1.96
CA THR A 53 -2.54 -15.22 -2.10
C THR A 53 -2.83 -15.58 -3.56
N LEU A 54 -2.78 -14.60 -4.48
CA LEU A 54 -2.98 -14.84 -5.91
C LEU A 54 -1.87 -15.72 -6.48
N ALA A 55 -0.65 -15.56 -5.99
CA ALA A 55 0.46 -16.43 -6.37
C ALA A 55 0.33 -17.84 -5.78
N LEU A 56 -0.16 -17.97 -4.53
CA LEU A 56 -0.45 -19.26 -3.91
C LEU A 56 -1.57 -20.03 -4.61
N GLN A 57 -2.54 -19.30 -5.19
CA GLN A 57 -3.65 -19.87 -5.94
C GLN A 57 -3.30 -20.18 -7.41
N GLY A 58 -2.07 -19.87 -7.84
CA GLY A 58 -1.61 -20.12 -9.21
C GLY A 58 -2.13 -19.11 -10.25
N VAL A 59 -2.77 -18.03 -9.82
CA VAL A 59 -3.28 -16.96 -10.69
C VAL A 59 -2.13 -16.09 -11.23
N LEU A 60 -1.09 -15.90 -10.42
CA LEU A 60 0.11 -15.13 -10.77
C LEU A 60 1.38 -15.90 -10.39
N THR A 61 2.51 -15.55 -11.00
CA THR A 61 3.81 -16.02 -10.51
C THR A 61 4.28 -15.17 -9.33
N MET A 62 5.10 -15.73 -8.43
CA MET A 62 5.72 -14.94 -7.34
C MET A 62 6.59 -13.80 -7.89
N SER A 63 7.22 -13.97 -9.04
CA SER A 63 7.98 -12.90 -9.71
C SER A 63 7.07 -11.74 -10.14
N THR A 64 5.90 -12.05 -10.72
CA THR A 64 4.90 -11.03 -11.11
C THR A 64 4.34 -10.31 -9.88
N ALA A 65 4.02 -11.05 -8.81
CA ALA A 65 3.56 -10.48 -7.55
C ALA A 65 4.59 -9.52 -6.94
N ALA A 66 5.86 -9.93 -6.88
CA ALA A 66 6.96 -9.11 -6.37
C ALA A 66 7.16 -7.84 -7.20
N LEU A 67 7.11 -7.95 -8.54
CA LEU A 67 7.21 -6.80 -9.43
C LEU A 67 6.05 -5.83 -9.21
N TYR A 68 4.81 -6.31 -9.11
CA TYR A 68 3.65 -5.45 -8.89
C TYR A 68 3.78 -4.70 -7.55
N VAL A 69 4.09 -5.40 -6.45
CA VAL A 69 4.26 -4.77 -5.13
C VAL A 69 5.42 -3.78 -5.16
N GLY A 70 6.55 -4.14 -5.77
CA GLY A 70 7.74 -3.28 -5.87
C GLY A 70 7.46 -2.00 -6.65
N ILE A 71 6.90 -2.11 -7.86
CA ILE A 71 6.61 -0.96 -8.73
C ILE A 71 5.56 -0.04 -8.09
N THR A 72 4.49 -0.59 -7.52
CA THR A 72 3.45 0.22 -6.87
C THR A 72 3.98 0.92 -5.62
N THR A 73 4.84 0.26 -4.84
CA THR A 73 5.55 0.89 -3.70
C THR A 73 6.44 2.04 -4.15
N LEU A 74 7.22 1.85 -5.21
CA LEU A 74 8.07 2.91 -5.77
C LEU A 74 7.24 4.07 -6.31
N ALA A 75 6.13 3.79 -7.00
CA ALA A 75 5.21 4.81 -7.50
C ALA A 75 4.60 5.63 -6.35
N LEU A 76 4.11 4.97 -5.29
CA LEU A 76 3.59 5.65 -4.10
C LEU A 76 4.69 6.45 -3.40
N GLY A 77 5.88 5.87 -3.23
CA GLY A 77 7.04 6.56 -2.66
C GLY A 77 7.42 7.82 -3.45
N ALA A 78 7.44 7.74 -4.78
CA ALA A 78 7.67 8.89 -5.66
C ALA A 78 6.61 9.97 -5.48
N LEU A 79 5.33 9.61 -5.37
CA LEU A 79 4.24 10.58 -5.10
C LEU A 79 4.43 11.28 -3.75
N VAL A 80 4.86 10.54 -2.72
CA VAL A 80 5.16 11.12 -1.40
C VAL A 80 6.34 12.10 -1.49
N LEU A 81 7.41 11.73 -2.21
CA LEU A 81 8.57 12.59 -2.41
C LEU A 81 8.22 13.87 -3.18
N LEU A 82 7.46 13.75 -4.27
CA LEU A 82 6.96 14.91 -5.03
C LEU A 82 6.11 15.83 -4.14
N GLY A 83 5.23 15.25 -3.32
CA GLY A 83 4.41 15.98 -2.37
C GLY A 83 5.20 16.58 -1.19
N ALA A 84 6.40 16.08 -0.90
CA ALA A 84 7.29 16.60 0.13
C ALA A 84 8.21 17.73 -0.37
N VAL A 85 8.47 17.78 -1.68
CA VAL A 85 9.27 18.83 -2.36
C VAL A 85 8.46 20.11 -2.62
N GLY A 86 7.12 20.07 -2.49
CA GLY A 86 6.26 21.25 -2.57
C GLY A 86 6.62 22.33 -1.52
N PRO A 87 6.30 23.61 -1.76
CA PRO A 87 6.68 24.70 -0.86
C PRO A 87 6.24 24.39 0.57
N ARG A 88 7.16 24.56 1.53
CA ARG A 88 6.81 24.64 2.96
C ARG A 88 5.94 25.88 3.17
N THR A 89 4.67 25.82 2.80
CA THR A 89 3.67 26.74 3.35
C THR A 89 3.49 26.35 4.82
N ARG A 90 4.39 26.87 5.65
CA ARG A 90 4.22 27.01 7.10
C ARG A 90 3.53 28.36 7.37
N PRO A 91 2.86 28.55 8.52
CA PRO A 91 2.80 27.68 9.71
C PRO A 91 1.54 26.84 9.80
#